data_AF-A0A2T3KM78-F1
#
_entry.id   AF-A0A2T3KM78-F1
#
_cell.length_a   1.000
_cell.length_b   1.000
_cell.length_c   1.000
_cell.angle_alpha   90.00
_cell.angle_beta   90.00
_cell.angle_gamma   90.00
#
_symmetry.space_group_name_H-M   'P 1'
#
loop_
_entity.id
_entity.type
_entity.pdbx_description
1 polymer ?
#
loop_
_entity_poly.entity_id
_entity_poly.type
_entity_poly.pdbx_seq_one_letter_code
_entity_poly.pdbx_strand_id
1 'polypeptide(L)'
;MNYEIIKLACSALTDLEKMKLAQFLIQTSIHAIEQEQEQEQAGNKPQDKESTSSQKENKKIEAIQSRIMKSKPTKVSSMKNFIRSMFQHEGGISESEMNNIFKYFKKAKVFKISGEKIVYL
;
A
#
# COMPACT_ATOMS: atom_id res chain seq x y z
N MET A 1 -33.51 2.23 -1.91
CA MET A 1 -33.42 3.35 -2.87
C MET A 1 -33.43 2.76 -4.27
N ASN A 2 -34.27 3.26 -5.18
CA ASN A 2 -34.42 2.69 -6.53
C ASN A 2 -33.41 3.33 -7.51
N TYR A 3 -32.89 2.55 -8.46
CA TYR A 3 -31.96 3.02 -9.49
C TYR A 3 -32.50 4.24 -10.25
N GLU A 4 -33.78 4.22 -10.62
CA GLU A 4 -34.42 5.32 -11.35
C GLU A 4 -34.43 6.64 -10.56
N ILE A 5 -34.56 6.57 -9.24
CA ILE A 5 -34.53 7.74 -8.36
C ILE A 5 -33.12 8.35 -8.31
N ILE A 6 -32.09 7.50 -8.26
CA ILE A 6 -30.69 7.94 -8.26
C ILE A 6 -30.33 8.55 -9.62
N LYS A 7 -30.77 7.93 -10.72
CA LYS A 7 -30.56 8.46 -12.07
C LYS A 7 -31.18 9.84 -12.26
N LEU A 8 -32.40 10.04 -11.75
CA LEU A 8 -33.06 11.33 -11.76
C LEU A 8 -32.35 12.36 -10.87
N ALA A 9 -31.87 11.98 -9.69
CA ALA A 9 -31.08 12.88 -8.85
C ALA A 9 -29.76 13.30 -9.53
N CYS A 10 -29.10 12.37 -10.23
CA CYS A 10 -27.87 12.62 -10.96
C CYS A 10 -28.07 13.50 -12.20
N SER A 11 -29.28 13.58 -12.77
CA SER A 11 -29.55 14.47 -13.90
C SER A 11 -29.63 15.94 -13.49
N ALA A 12 -29.89 16.23 -12.22
CA ALA A 12 -29.87 17.58 -11.66
C ALA A 12 -28.45 18.12 -11.38
N LEU A 13 -27.42 17.27 -11.45
CA LEU A 13 -26.03 17.65 -11.24
C LEU A 13 -25.43 18.30 -12.48
N THR A 14 -24.51 19.24 -12.27
CA THR A 14 -23.62 19.73 -13.32
C THR A 14 -22.63 18.64 -13.75
N ASP A 15 -22.01 18.77 -14.93
CA ASP A 15 -21.08 17.74 -15.43
C ASP A 15 -19.84 17.59 -14.53
N LEU A 16 -19.37 18.68 -13.91
CA LEU A 16 -18.30 18.62 -12.92
C LEU A 16 -18.71 17.82 -11.68
N GLU A 17 -19.93 18.00 -11.20
CA GLU A 17 -20.44 17.27 -10.04
C GLU A 17 -20.66 15.79 -10.36
N LYS A 18 -21.11 15.46 -11.59
CA LYS A 18 -21.18 14.07 -12.07
C LYS A 18 -19.80 13.42 -12.06
N MET A 19 -18.76 14.12 -12.52
CA MET A 19 -17.38 13.61 -12.50
C MET A 19 -16.88 13.39 -11.06
N LYS A 20 -17.15 14.34 -10.14
CA LYS A 20 -16.80 14.17 -8.72
C LYS A 20 -17.52 12.99 -8.09
N LEU A 21 -18.81 12.82 -8.39
CA LEU A 21 -19.60 11.69 -7.90
C LEU A 21 -19.06 10.37 -8.44
N ALA A 22 -18.73 10.28 -9.72
CA ALA A 22 -18.13 9.09 -10.31
C ALA A 22 -16.81 8.73 -9.63
N GLN A 23 -15.93 9.72 -9.41
CA GLN A 23 -14.67 9.50 -8.70
C GLN A 23 -14.89 9.01 -7.27
N PHE A 24 -15.82 9.62 -6.54
CA PHE A 24 -16.18 9.20 -5.18
C PHE A 24 -16.69 7.76 -5.15
N LEU A 25 -17.59 7.38 -6.07
CA LEU A 25 -18.15 6.03 -6.15
C LEU A 25 -17.06 4.99 -6.42
N ILE A 26 -16.17 5.25 -7.39
CA ILE A 26 -15.03 4.38 -7.70
C ILE A 26 -14.17 4.17 -6.45
N GLN A 27 -13.82 5.27 -5.75
CA GLN A 27 -12.96 5.20 -4.57
C GLN A 27 -13.63 4.44 -3.42
N THR A 28 -14.94 4.64 -3.24
CA THR A 28 -15.72 3.93 -2.21
C THR A 28 -15.81 2.44 -2.53
N SER A 29 -16.03 2.07 -3.79
CA SER A 29 -16.06 0.66 -4.23
C SER A 29 -14.71 -0.01 -4.06
N ILE A 30 -13.60 0.66 -4.40
CA ILE A 30 -12.25 0.14 -4.17
C ILE A 30 -12.04 -0.14 -2.67
N HIS A 31 -12.39 0.82 -1.81
CA HIS A 31 -12.28 0.64 -0.36
C HIS A 31 -13.13 -0.52 0.17
N ALA A 32 -14.36 -0.69 -0.35
CA ALA A 32 -15.23 -1.80 0.06
C ALA A 32 -14.63 -3.16 -0.37
N ILE A 33 -14.13 -3.27 -1.60
CA ILE A 33 -13.48 -4.48 -2.12
C ILE A 33 -12.21 -4.81 -1.30
N GLU A 34 -11.40 -3.80 -0.96
CA GLU A 34 -10.24 -3.98 -0.10
C GLU A 34 -10.64 -4.51 1.29
N GLN A 35 -11.72 -3.98 1.89
CA GLN A 35 -12.24 -4.46 3.17
C GLN A 35 -12.79 -5.89 3.09
N GLU A 36 -13.49 -6.25 2.01
CA GLU A 36 -13.96 -7.61 1.77
C GLU A 36 -12.79 -8.58 1.62
N GLN A 37 -11.76 -8.22 0.86
CA GLN A 37 -10.53 -9.03 0.73
C GLN A 37 -9.76 -9.16 2.05
N GLU A 38 -9.81 -8.14 2.91
CA GLU A 38 -9.24 -8.20 4.26
C GLU A 38 -10.06 -9.13 5.18
N GLN A 39 -11.39 -9.17 5.04
CA GLN A 39 -12.26 -10.09 5.78
C GLN A 39 -12.12 -11.54 5.30
N GLU A 40 -11.99 -11.76 3.99
CA GLU A 40 -11.72 -13.09 3.41
C GLU A 40 -10.36 -13.65 3.87
N GLN A 41 -9.35 -12.79 4.03
CA GLN A 41 -8.05 -13.18 4.59
C GLN A 41 -8.07 -13.37 6.12
N ALA A 42 -8.98 -12.70 6.83
CA ALA A 42 -9.16 -12.84 8.28
C ALA A 42 -9.89 -14.14 8.68
N GLY A 43 -10.57 -14.81 7.74
CA GLY A 43 -11.23 -16.11 7.98
C GLY A 43 -10.29 -17.28 8.24
N ASN A 44 -8.96 -17.09 8.19
CA ASN A 44 -8.01 -18.20 8.28
C ASN A 44 -6.81 -17.97 9.22
N LYS A 45 -6.92 -17.18 10.28
CA LYS A 45 -5.91 -17.21 11.37
C LYS A 45 -6.48 -16.88 12.75
N PRO A 46 -6.12 -17.65 13.80
CA PRO A 46 -6.63 -17.44 15.15
C PRO A 46 -6.27 -16.05 15.69
N GLN A 47 -7.26 -15.50 16.40
CA GLN A 47 -7.21 -14.29 17.21
C GLN A 47 -5.94 -14.20 18.06
N ASP A 48 -5.19 -13.11 17.90
CA ASP A 48 -4.42 -12.54 19.00
C ASP A 48 -4.62 -11.02 19.02
N LYS A 49 -5.33 -10.58 20.07
CA LYS A 49 -5.72 -9.21 20.33
C LYS A 49 -4.58 -8.50 21.04
N GLU A 50 -3.68 -7.82 20.31
CA GLU A 50 -2.87 -6.72 20.89
C GLU A 50 -2.06 -5.85 19.90
N SER A 51 -2.26 -5.94 18.58
CA SER A 51 -1.31 -5.35 17.60
C SER A 51 -1.93 -4.46 16.52
N THR A 52 -2.81 -3.53 16.87
CA THR A 52 -3.46 -2.64 15.88
C THR A 52 -2.53 -1.55 15.31
N SER A 53 -1.38 -1.26 15.92
CA SER A 53 -0.34 -0.38 15.33
C SER A 53 0.62 -1.14 14.41
N SER A 54 1.07 -2.33 14.84
CA SER A 54 2.07 -3.12 14.11
C SER A 54 1.52 -3.78 12.84
N GLN A 55 0.21 -4.04 12.75
CA GLN A 55 -0.38 -4.64 11.54
C GLN A 55 -0.40 -3.69 10.33
N LYS A 56 -0.65 -2.39 10.53
CA LYS A 56 -0.58 -1.40 9.44
C LYS A 56 0.85 -1.22 8.95
N GLU A 57 1.81 -1.18 9.86
CA GLU A 57 3.24 -1.10 9.53
C GLU A 57 3.72 -2.37 8.80
N ASN A 58 3.32 -3.56 9.25
CA ASN A 58 3.66 -4.82 8.59
C ASN A 58 3.05 -4.93 7.18
N LYS A 59 1.77 -4.56 6.98
CA LYS A 59 1.13 -4.54 5.66
C LYS A 59 1.84 -3.59 4.69
N LYS A 60 2.26 -2.40 5.16
CA LYS A 60 3.05 -1.46 4.36
C LYS A 60 4.40 -2.06 3.97
N ILE A 61 5.10 -2.68 4.91
CA ILE A 61 6.40 -3.33 4.67
C ILE A 61 6.27 -4.47 3.64
N GLU A 62 5.21 -5.28 3.71
CA GLU A 62 4.91 -6.33 2.73
C GLU A 62 4.63 -5.77 1.32
N ALA A 63 3.87 -4.68 1.22
CA ALA A 63 3.61 -4.00 -0.05
C ALA A 63 4.91 -3.44 -0.67
N ILE A 64 5.78 -2.85 0.15
CA ILE A 64 7.09 -2.37 -0.26
C ILE A 64 7.97 -3.55 -0.72
N GLN A 65 7.95 -4.67 0.00
CA GLN A 65 8.69 -5.88 -0.35
C GLN A 65 8.28 -6.39 -1.74
N SER A 66 6.98 -6.50 -2.01
CA SER A 66 6.45 -6.95 -3.30
C SER A 66 6.93 -6.05 -4.45
N ARG A 67 6.91 -4.73 -4.25
CA ARG A 67 7.39 -3.78 -5.26
C ARG A 67 8.90 -3.84 -5.46
N ILE A 68 9.69 -3.99 -4.38
CA ILE A 68 11.14 -4.18 -4.45
C ILE A 68 11.49 -5.46 -5.22
N MET A 69 10.76 -6.55 -5.00
CA MET A 69 10.97 -7.82 -5.70
C MET A 69 10.60 -7.76 -7.18
N LYS A 70 9.71 -6.84 -7.59
CA LYS A 70 9.39 -6.58 -8.99
C LYS A 70 10.43 -5.69 -9.68
N SER A 71 10.85 -4.59 -9.03
CA SER A 71 11.77 -3.63 -9.63
C SER A 71 13.25 -4.03 -9.54
N LYS A 72 13.59 -4.91 -8.59
CA LYS A 72 14.93 -5.48 -8.34
C LYS A 72 16.10 -4.49 -8.47
N PRO A 73 16.10 -3.33 -7.75
CA PRO A 73 17.24 -2.43 -7.74
C PRO A 73 18.54 -3.12 -7.30
N THR A 74 19.54 -3.08 -8.17
CA THR A 74 20.82 -3.80 -7.99
C THR A 74 21.86 -3.06 -7.16
N LYS A 75 21.66 -1.75 -6.92
CA LYS A 75 22.56 -0.89 -6.14
C LYS A 75 21.87 -0.40 -4.87
N VAL A 76 22.65 -0.22 -3.80
CA VAL A 76 22.13 0.31 -2.52
C VAL A 76 21.53 1.71 -2.67
N SER A 77 22.18 2.60 -3.42
CA SER A 77 21.66 3.94 -3.71
C SER A 77 20.33 3.90 -4.47
N SER A 78 20.22 3.03 -5.49
CA SER A 78 18.98 2.81 -6.24
C SER A 78 17.86 2.27 -5.35
N MET A 79 18.16 1.34 -4.44
CA MET A 79 17.17 0.83 -3.49
C MET A 79 16.69 1.91 -2.52
N LYS A 80 17.61 2.72 -1.97
CA LYS A 80 17.23 3.86 -1.12
C LYS A 80 16.33 4.82 -1.87
N ASN A 81 16.69 5.23 -3.08
CA ASN A 81 15.88 6.13 -3.89
C ASN A 81 14.51 5.52 -4.25
N PHE A 82 14.48 4.24 -4.57
CA PHE A 82 13.23 3.51 -4.82
C PHE A 82 12.32 3.53 -3.60
N ILE A 83 12.84 3.23 -2.41
CA ILE A 83 12.08 3.33 -1.17
C ILE A 83 11.62 4.78 -0.94
N ARG A 84 12.47 5.81 -1.09
CA ARG A 84 12.03 7.22 -0.95
C ARG A 84 10.86 7.56 -1.88
N SER A 85 10.93 7.14 -3.14
CA SER A 85 9.84 7.38 -4.10
C SER A 85 8.52 6.73 -3.68
N MET A 86 8.56 5.58 -2.97
CA MET A 86 7.35 4.93 -2.46
C MET A 86 6.67 5.74 -1.34
N PHE A 87 7.42 6.56 -0.60
CA PHE A 87 6.91 7.41 0.47
C PHE A 87 6.67 8.87 0.03
N GLN A 88 6.93 9.22 -1.23
CA GLN A 88 6.77 10.60 -1.71
C GLN A 88 5.32 11.10 -1.60
N HIS A 89 4.35 10.20 -1.75
CA HIS A 89 2.92 10.50 -1.58
C HIS A 89 2.50 10.65 -0.11
N GLU A 90 3.31 10.19 0.84
CA GLU A 90 3.04 10.24 2.29
C GLU A 90 3.82 11.35 3.01
N GLY A 91 4.50 12.25 2.27
CA GLY A 91 5.31 13.33 2.85
C GLY A 91 6.81 13.01 2.98
N GLY A 92 7.26 11.89 2.42
CA GLY A 92 8.65 11.44 2.46
C GLY A 92 8.93 10.44 3.59
N ILE A 93 10.18 10.01 3.69
CA ILE A 93 10.63 9.04 4.71
C ILE A 93 11.89 9.57 5.40
N SER A 94 11.95 9.42 6.72
CA SER A 94 13.16 9.76 7.49
C SER A 94 14.28 8.73 7.26
N GLU A 95 15.54 9.13 7.48
CA GLU A 95 16.68 8.20 7.40
C GLU A 95 16.58 7.07 8.45
N SER A 96 16.02 7.36 9.64
CA SER A 96 15.81 6.34 10.68
C SER A 96 14.82 5.26 10.25
N GLU A 97 13.69 5.66 9.67
CA GLU A 97 12.69 4.71 9.13
C GLU A 97 13.25 3.91 7.96
N MET A 98 13.97 4.55 7.05
CA MET A 98 14.65 3.86 5.96
C MET A 98 15.60 2.77 6.48
N ASN A 99 16.40 3.09 7.50
CA ASN A 99 17.30 2.12 8.11
C ASN A 99 16.56 0.96 8.79
N ASN A 100 15.40 1.22 9.42
CA ASN A 100 14.55 0.18 10.00
C ASN A 100 13.99 -0.76 8.93
N ILE A 101 13.51 -0.23 7.80
CA ILE A 101 13.04 -1.01 6.65
C ILE A 101 14.17 -1.90 6.10
N PHE A 102 15.38 -1.36 5.97
CA PHE A 102 16.55 -2.14 5.54
C PHE A 102 16.91 -3.25 6.53
N LYS A 103 16.85 -3.00 7.83
CA LYS A 103 17.07 -4.03 8.86
C LYS A 103 16.02 -5.13 8.77
N TYR A 104 14.75 -4.76 8.57
CA TYR A 104 13.66 -5.71 8.39
C TYR A 104 13.92 -6.62 7.18
N PHE A 105 14.22 -6.05 6.00
CA PHE A 105 14.45 -6.86 4.80
C PHE A 105 15.70 -7.74 4.86
N LYS A 106 16.75 -7.31 5.57
CA LYS A 106 17.90 -8.17 5.87
C LYS A 106 17.50 -9.34 6.76
N LYS A 107 16.71 -9.10 7.81
CA LYS A 107 16.23 -10.14 8.73
C LYS A 107 15.28 -11.11 8.05
N ALA A 108 14.39 -10.61 7.20
CA ALA A 108 13.47 -11.38 6.38
C ALA A 108 14.16 -12.13 5.21
N LYS A 109 15.49 -12.03 5.08
CA LYS A 109 16.29 -12.67 4.01
C LYS A 109 15.77 -12.36 2.60
N VAL A 110 15.27 -11.14 2.36
CA VAL A 110 14.82 -10.72 1.03
C VAL A 110 16.02 -10.42 0.12
N PHE A 111 17.07 -9.84 0.68
CA PHE A 111 18.31 -9.55 -0.02
C PHE A 111 19.51 -9.50 0.93
N LYS A 112 20.70 -9.70 0.38
CA LYS A 112 22.00 -9.43 1.00
C LYS A 112 22.62 -8.20 0.35
N ILE A 113 23.39 -7.47 1.13
CA ILE A 113 24.22 -6.37 0.64
C ILE A 113 25.65 -6.90 0.54
N SER A 114 26.22 -6.85 -0.66
CA SER A 114 27.63 -7.16 -0.92
C SER A 114 28.30 -5.90 -1.45
N GLY A 115 28.91 -5.13 -0.53
CA GLY A 115 29.44 -3.79 -0.82
C GLY A 115 28.32 -2.83 -1.26
N GLU A 116 28.44 -2.27 -2.46
CA GLU A 116 27.43 -1.38 -3.06
C GLU A 116 26.29 -2.10 -3.78
N LYS A 117 26.40 -3.43 -3.95
CA LYS A 117 25.44 -4.23 -4.71
C LYS A 117 24.45 -4.95 -3.79
N ILE A 118 23.22 -5.05 -4.26
CA ILE A 118 22.15 -5.81 -3.64
C ILE A 118 22.00 -7.12 -4.39
N VAL A 119 22.09 -8.23 -3.65
CA VAL A 119 21.90 -9.59 -4.15
C VAL A 119 20.63 -10.13 -3.51
N TYR A 120 19.60 -10.34 -4.32
CA TYR A 120 18.34 -10.93 -3.86
C TYR A 120 18.54 -12.41 -3.53
N LEU A 121 17.90 -12.88 -2.47
CA LEU A 121 17.96 -14.27 -2.00
C LEU A 121 16.71 -15.05 -2.41
#